data_AF-M7SUJ4-F1
#
_entry.id   AF-M7SUJ4-F1
#
_cell.length_a   1.000
_cell.length_b   1.000
_cell.length_c   1.000
_cell.angle_alpha   90.00
_cell.angle_beta   90.00
_cell.angle_gamma   90.00
#
_symmetry.space_group_name_H-M   'P 1'
#
loop_
_entity.id
_entity.type
_entity.pdbx_description
1 polymer ?
#
loop_
_entity_poly.entity_id
_entity_poly.type
_entity_poly.pdbx_seq_one_letter_code
_entity_poly.pdbx_strand_id
1 'polypeptide(L)'
;MLDPDGIDVSCTSSPDKKERCTTATKAVNFVKKSFSEGNGDDCHIERALEAILSSVRKGWAPDRISTIRAPFNIDSKTSSRDRGVSVYILTDGRWEPTSDDGVCGADKPIQVMINQMKNQGVGRTRVSLQFAKFGDHPVGAQRLEKLDDDISKTAGNEDYDIVDCKPIDGDIWQLLIGSTSLSND
;
A
#
# COMPACT_ATOMS: atom_id res chain seq x y z
N MET A 1 20.06 -3.34 -3.65
CA MET A 1 20.08 -2.48 -2.45
C MET A 1 18.63 -2.13 -2.14
N LEU A 2 18.19 -2.18 -0.88
CA LEU A 2 16.85 -1.67 -0.52
C LEU A 2 16.92 -0.16 -0.28
N ASP A 3 15.77 0.47 -0.10
CA ASP A 3 15.65 1.88 0.29
C ASP A 3 16.63 2.21 1.45
N PRO A 4 17.39 3.33 1.38
CA PRO A 4 18.34 3.71 2.42
C PRO A 4 17.74 3.87 3.82
N ASP A 5 16.48 4.31 3.91
CA ASP A 5 15.74 4.43 5.16
C ASP A 5 15.23 3.04 5.62
N GLY A 6 15.16 2.07 4.71
CA GLY A 6 14.64 0.72 4.90
C GLY A 6 13.16 0.59 4.50
N ILE A 7 12.69 -0.65 4.40
CA ILE A 7 11.29 -0.98 4.10
C ILE A 7 10.65 -1.71 5.27
N ASP A 8 9.33 -1.58 5.42
CA ASP A 8 8.57 -2.44 6.34
C ASP A 8 7.96 -3.59 5.56
N VAL A 9 8.17 -4.82 6.03
CA VAL A 9 7.61 -6.03 5.42
C VAL A 9 6.60 -6.66 6.37
N SER A 10 5.43 -7.02 5.85
CA SER A 10 4.39 -7.76 6.57
C SER A 10 3.77 -8.83 5.67
N CYS A 11 3.31 -9.92 6.28
CA CYS A 11 2.58 -10.98 5.57
C CYS A 11 1.07 -10.78 5.79
N THR A 12 0.24 -11.06 4.78
CA THR A 12 -1.22 -10.92 4.85
C THR A 12 -1.86 -11.79 5.94
N SER A 13 -1.24 -12.92 6.27
CA SER A 13 -1.65 -13.80 7.36
C SER A 13 -1.30 -13.30 8.76
N SER A 14 -0.48 -12.25 8.87
CA SER A 14 -0.11 -11.61 10.13
C SER A 14 0.18 -10.13 9.89
N PRO A 15 -0.83 -9.35 9.46
CA PRO A 15 -0.60 -7.98 8.99
C PRO A 15 -0.20 -7.02 10.12
N ASP A 16 -0.43 -7.41 11.37
CA ASP A 16 0.01 -6.70 12.57
C ASP A 16 1.51 -6.90 12.86
N LYS A 17 2.14 -7.95 12.31
CA LYS A 17 3.58 -8.22 12.45
C LYS A 17 4.34 -7.56 11.30
N LYS A 18 5.14 -6.54 11.63
CA LYS A 18 5.98 -5.82 10.68
C LYS A 18 7.46 -5.98 11.03
N GLU A 19 8.29 -6.21 10.03
CA GLU A 19 9.74 -6.26 10.17
C GLU A 19 10.40 -5.15 9.35
N ARG A 20 11.15 -4.26 10.02
CA ARG A 20 11.97 -3.25 9.33
C ARG A 20 13.17 -3.92 8.69
N CYS A 21 13.27 -3.83 7.36
CA CYS A 21 14.30 -4.46 6.55
C CYS A 21 15.14 -3.39 5.83
N THR A 22 16.45 -3.38 6.08
CA THR A 22 17.41 -2.52 5.35
C THR A 22 18.16 -3.28 4.26
N THR A 23 18.02 -4.62 4.22
CA THR A 23 18.63 -5.47 3.18
C THR A 23 17.62 -6.47 2.63
N ALA A 24 17.77 -6.81 1.34
CA ALA A 24 16.93 -7.79 0.68
C ALA A 24 17.02 -9.16 1.37
N THR A 25 18.22 -9.55 1.82
CA THR A 25 18.44 -10.78 2.58
C THR A 25 17.59 -10.83 3.85
N LYS A 26 17.47 -9.72 4.59
CA LYS A 26 16.64 -9.67 5.80
C LYS A 26 15.17 -9.82 5.47
N ALA A 27 14.68 -9.12 4.43
CA ALA A 27 13.31 -9.25 3.95
C ALA A 27 12.98 -10.69 3.52
N VAL A 28 13.85 -11.32 2.73
CA VAL A 28 13.69 -12.71 2.27
C VAL A 28 13.67 -13.67 3.46
N ASN A 29 14.57 -13.50 4.43
CA ASN A 29 14.62 -14.36 5.61
C ASN A 29 13.36 -14.22 6.48
N PHE A 30 12.85 -12.99 6.65
CA PHE A 30 11.59 -12.75 7.33
C PHE A 30 10.43 -13.49 6.65
N VAL A 31 10.28 -13.30 5.33
CA VAL A 31 9.21 -13.94 4.55
C VAL A 31 9.32 -15.46 4.60
N LYS A 32 10.51 -16.03 4.38
CA LYS A 32 10.74 -17.48 4.45
C LYS A 32 10.39 -18.06 5.82
N LYS A 33 10.77 -17.37 6.89
CA LYS A 33 10.43 -17.77 8.27
C LYS A 33 8.91 -17.77 8.46
N SER A 34 8.23 -16.69 8.07
CA SER A 34 6.77 -16.57 8.17
C SER A 34 6.03 -17.68 7.41
N PHE A 35 6.53 -18.08 6.23
CA PHE A 35 5.99 -19.22 5.48
C PHE A 35 6.25 -20.56 6.18
N SER A 36 7.46 -20.78 6.71
CA SER A 36 7.80 -22.04 7.40
C SER A 36 7.01 -22.27 8.70
N GLU A 37 6.53 -21.20 9.32
CA GLU A 37 5.71 -21.27 10.54
C GLU A 37 4.25 -21.66 10.27
N GLY A 38 3.87 -21.93 9.01
CA GLY A 38 2.54 -22.46 8.67
C GLY A 38 1.40 -21.45 8.77
N ASN A 39 1.71 -20.15 8.82
CA ASN A 39 0.70 -19.09 8.82
C ASN A 39 0.12 -18.86 7.40
N GLY A 40 -0.13 -19.90 6.61
CA GLY A 40 -0.48 -19.79 5.19
C GLY A 40 -1.96 -19.96 4.86
N ASP A 41 -2.79 -20.32 5.84
CA ASP A 41 -4.03 -21.03 5.52
C ASP A 41 -5.24 -20.14 5.20
N ASP A 42 -5.25 -18.87 5.62
CA ASP A 42 -6.32 -17.92 5.25
C ASP A 42 -5.75 -16.51 4.96
N CYS A 43 -5.85 -16.06 3.71
CA CYS A 43 -5.46 -14.74 3.22
C CYS A 43 -6.68 -13.78 3.14
N HIS A 44 -7.09 -13.24 4.28
CA HIS A 44 -8.10 -12.18 4.34
C HIS A 44 -7.52 -10.82 3.93
N ILE A 45 -7.46 -10.57 2.62
CA ILE A 45 -6.87 -9.35 2.06
C ILE A 45 -7.51 -8.07 2.61
N GLU A 46 -8.83 -8.05 2.84
CA GLU A 46 -9.56 -6.92 3.42
C GLU A 46 -8.96 -6.53 4.78
N ARG A 47 -8.74 -7.51 5.66
CA ARG A 47 -8.14 -7.29 6.98
C ARG A 47 -6.69 -6.84 6.87
N ALA A 48 -5.92 -7.44 5.96
CA ALA A 48 -4.51 -7.09 5.77
C ALA A 48 -4.35 -5.64 5.29
N LEU A 49 -5.13 -5.25 4.29
CA LEU A 49 -5.15 -3.88 3.78
C LEU A 49 -5.64 -2.90 4.85
N GLU A 50 -6.70 -3.20 5.60
CA GLU A 50 -7.17 -2.33 6.69
C GLU A 50 -6.07 -2.08 7.74
N ALA A 51 -5.33 -3.12 8.14
CA ALA A 51 -4.23 -3.01 9.10
C ALA A 51 -3.06 -2.17 8.56
N ILE A 52 -2.67 -2.37 7.29
CA ILE A 52 -1.60 -1.60 6.65
C ILE A 52 -2.03 -0.13 6.49
N LEU A 53 -3.21 0.11 5.91
CA LEU A 53 -3.73 1.45 5.62
C LEU A 53 -4.07 2.22 6.89
N SER A 54 -4.56 1.57 7.96
CA SER A 54 -4.71 2.21 9.28
C SER A 54 -3.40 2.75 9.83
N SER A 55 -2.28 2.09 9.55
CA SER A 55 -0.97 2.54 9.99
C SER A 55 -0.50 3.77 9.20
N VAL A 56 -0.74 3.79 7.89
CA VAL A 56 -0.43 4.94 7.03
C VAL A 56 -1.21 6.18 7.46
N ARG A 57 -2.51 6.02 7.73
CA ARG A 57 -3.41 7.11 8.17
C ARG A 57 -3.01 7.75 9.49
N LYS A 58 -2.50 6.97 10.44
CA LYS A 58 -2.03 7.50 11.74
C LYS A 58 -0.91 8.53 11.58
N GLY A 59 -0.16 8.48 10.49
CA GLY A 59 0.87 9.47 10.15
C GLY A 59 0.33 10.85 9.76
N TRP A 60 -0.97 10.99 9.46
CA TRP A 60 -1.58 12.25 8.98
C TRP A 60 -2.35 13.01 10.05
N ALA A 61 -2.41 12.51 11.28
CA ALA A 61 -3.05 13.24 12.36
C ALA A 61 -2.39 14.64 12.51
N PRO A 62 -3.17 15.73 12.59
CA PRO A 62 -2.60 17.04 12.87
C PRO A 62 -1.85 16.95 14.21
N ASP A 63 -0.62 17.49 14.27
CA ASP A 63 0.07 17.60 15.56
C ASP A 63 -0.90 18.30 16.50
N ARG A 64 -1.15 17.71 17.67
CA ARG A 64 -1.74 18.47 18.76
C ARG A 64 -0.85 19.70 18.94
N ILE A 65 -1.42 20.88 18.72
CA ILE A 65 -0.77 22.16 19.00
C ILE A 65 -0.36 22.11 20.48
N SER A 66 0.91 21.80 20.74
CA SER A 66 1.48 21.92 22.07
C SER A 66 1.93 23.37 22.23
N THR A 67 1.17 24.09 23.04
CA THR A 67 1.33 25.49 23.35
C THR A 67 2.56 25.70 24.23
N ILE A 68 3.79 25.52 23.73
CA ILE A 68 5.00 25.96 24.46
C ILE A 68 6.00 26.60 23.48
N ARG A 69 6.18 27.91 23.64
CA ARG A 69 7.21 28.72 22.97
C ARG A 69 8.61 28.25 23.42
N ALA A 70 9.49 27.95 22.47
CA ALA A 70 10.94 27.89 22.70
C ALA A 70 11.67 28.63 21.56
N PRO A 71 12.73 29.39 21.85
CA PRO A 71 13.40 30.25 20.87
C PRO A 71 14.36 29.46 19.99
N PHE A 72 14.36 29.80 18.70
CA PHE A 72 15.39 29.60 17.68
C PHE A 72 16.41 28.46 17.89
N ASN A 73 16.15 27.33 17.26
CA ASN A 73 17.17 26.51 16.59
C ASN A 73 16.61 26.12 15.22
N ILE A 74 17.17 26.72 14.15
CA ILE A 74 16.94 26.28 12.77
C ILE A 74 17.85 25.07 12.56
N ASP A 75 17.41 23.92 13.05
CA ASP A 75 17.80 22.65 12.46
C ASP A 75 16.74 22.33 11.42
N SER A 76 17.14 22.27 10.15
CA SER A 76 16.29 21.83 9.06
C SER A 76 16.03 20.32 9.17
N LYS A 77 15.27 19.91 10.19
CA LYS A 77 14.50 18.67 10.14
C LYS A 77 13.38 18.92 9.15
N THR A 78 13.64 18.58 7.88
CA THR A 78 12.60 18.38 6.88
C THR A 78 11.48 17.59 7.54
N SER A 79 10.34 18.25 7.72
CA SER A 79 9.20 17.67 8.41
C SER A 79 8.86 16.34 7.77
N SER A 80 8.76 15.28 8.57
CA SER A 80 8.23 13.96 8.18
C SER A 80 6.82 14.01 7.59
N ARG A 81 6.21 15.21 7.49
CA ARG A 81 4.90 15.50 6.92
C ARG A 81 4.82 15.45 5.40
N ASP A 82 5.94 15.42 4.68
CA ASP A 82 5.93 15.57 3.22
C ASP A 82 6.24 14.30 2.42
N ARG A 83 6.62 13.20 3.09
CA ARG A 83 6.98 11.95 2.42
C ARG A 83 5.72 11.15 2.08
N GLY A 84 5.52 10.87 0.79
CA GLY A 84 4.51 9.93 0.33
C GLY A 84 4.82 8.50 0.79
N VAL A 85 3.82 7.63 0.77
CA VAL A 85 3.94 6.21 1.11
C VAL A 85 3.59 5.38 -0.12
N SER A 86 4.49 4.48 -0.50
CA SER A 86 4.24 3.45 -1.50
C SER A 86 4.10 2.09 -0.82
N VAL A 87 2.97 1.44 -1.03
CA VAL A 87 2.68 0.10 -0.52
C VAL A 87 2.74 -0.86 -1.70
N TYR A 88 3.65 -1.83 -1.61
CA TYR A 88 3.82 -2.88 -2.62
C TYR A 88 3.15 -4.16 -2.11
N ILE A 89 2.21 -4.69 -2.88
CA ILE A 89 1.47 -5.91 -2.55
C ILE A 89 1.85 -7.00 -3.56
N LEU A 90 2.60 -8.00 -3.09
CA LEU A 90 2.96 -9.16 -3.91
C LEU A 90 1.87 -10.22 -3.71
N THR A 91 1.15 -10.57 -4.78
CA THR A 91 -0.02 -11.46 -4.69
C THR A 91 -0.30 -12.20 -6.00
N ASP A 92 -1.02 -13.32 -5.94
CA ASP A 92 -1.63 -13.97 -7.11
C ASP A 92 -3.12 -13.61 -7.28
N GLY A 93 -3.66 -12.78 -6.37
CA GLY A 93 -5.07 -12.38 -6.34
C GLY A 93 -6.04 -13.48 -5.86
N ARG A 94 -5.53 -14.63 -5.42
CA ARG A 94 -6.34 -15.76 -4.93
C ARG A 94 -6.62 -15.63 -3.44
N TRP A 95 -7.42 -14.63 -3.10
CA TRP A 95 -7.88 -14.40 -1.74
C TRP A 95 -9.16 -15.16 -1.42
N GLU A 96 -9.34 -15.45 -0.14
CA GLU A 96 -10.57 -16.02 0.39
C GLU A 96 -11.67 -14.96 0.36
N PRO A 97 -12.83 -15.28 -0.25
CA PRO A 97 -13.93 -14.32 -0.34
C PRO A 97 -14.48 -13.99 1.06
N THR A 98 -14.41 -12.72 1.43
CA THR A 98 -15.15 -12.14 2.57
C THR A 98 -16.51 -11.58 2.13
N SER A 99 -16.71 -11.39 0.83
CA SER A 99 -17.93 -10.92 0.17
C SER A 99 -17.98 -11.35 -1.29
N ASP A 100 -19.19 -11.36 -1.88
CA ASP A 100 -19.44 -11.65 -3.30
C ASP A 100 -19.21 -10.43 -4.23
N ASP A 101 -18.37 -9.48 -3.81
CA ASP A 101 -18.08 -8.23 -4.54
C ASP A 101 -17.11 -8.40 -5.73
N GLY A 102 -16.60 -9.62 -5.93
CA GLY A 102 -15.65 -9.95 -6.99
C GLY A 102 -14.21 -9.49 -6.73
N VAL A 103 -13.91 -8.88 -5.57
CA VAL A 103 -12.55 -8.46 -5.15
C VAL A 103 -12.21 -8.86 -3.70
N CYS A 104 -13.07 -9.65 -3.06
CA CYS A 104 -12.89 -10.17 -1.70
C CYS A 104 -12.73 -9.05 -0.65
N GLY A 105 -13.49 -7.97 -0.80
CA GLY A 105 -13.49 -6.83 0.11
C GLY A 105 -12.23 -5.97 0.11
N ALA A 106 -11.28 -6.22 -0.81
CA ALA A 106 -10.06 -5.44 -0.92
C ALA A 106 -10.31 -3.96 -1.26
N ASP A 107 -11.41 -3.65 -1.95
CA ASP A 107 -11.84 -2.31 -2.33
C ASP A 107 -12.24 -1.45 -1.13
N LYS A 108 -12.91 -2.02 -0.12
CA LYS A 108 -13.43 -1.30 1.05
C LYS A 108 -12.35 -0.50 1.80
N PRO A 109 -11.22 -1.09 2.25
CA PRO A 109 -10.19 -0.33 2.97
C PRO A 109 -9.51 0.73 2.07
N ILE A 110 -9.47 0.50 0.75
CA ILE A 110 -8.93 1.46 -0.22
C ILE A 110 -9.88 2.66 -0.37
N GLN A 111 -11.19 2.42 -0.52
CA GLN A 111 -12.20 3.48 -0.58
C GLN A 111 -12.22 4.31 0.71
N VAL A 112 -12.10 3.67 1.88
CA VAL A 112 -12.00 4.36 3.17
C VAL A 112 -10.76 5.26 3.19
N MET A 113 -9.62 4.77 2.69
CA MET A 113 -8.39 5.57 2.57
C MET A 113 -8.60 6.79 1.67
N ILE A 114 -9.15 6.61 0.47
CA ILE A 114 -9.41 7.70 -0.48
C ILE A 114 -10.33 8.76 0.15
N ASN A 115 -11.41 8.34 0.81
CA ASN A 115 -12.34 9.26 1.48
C ASN A 115 -11.65 10.06 2.59
N GLN A 116 -10.74 9.44 3.33
CA GLN A 116 -9.97 10.13 4.35
C GLN A 116 -8.94 11.09 3.75
N MET A 117 -8.29 10.73 2.66
CA MET A 117 -7.39 11.62 1.93
C MET A 117 -8.12 12.89 1.49
N LYS A 118 -9.30 12.75 0.87
CA LYS A 118 -10.16 13.89 0.49
C LYS A 118 -10.54 14.77 1.67
N ASN A 119 -11.06 14.15 2.74
CA ASN A 119 -11.53 14.87 3.93
C ASN A 119 -10.40 15.64 4.63
N GLN A 120 -9.16 15.19 4.49
CA GLN A 120 -7.98 15.82 5.09
C GLN A 120 -7.19 16.70 4.11
N GLY A 121 -7.62 16.82 2.84
CA GLY A 121 -6.90 17.56 1.80
C GLY A 121 -5.53 16.96 1.45
N VAL A 122 -5.36 15.65 1.65
CA VAL A 122 -4.15 14.91 1.32
C VAL A 122 -4.14 14.63 -0.19
N GLY A 123 -3.15 15.15 -0.91
CA GLY A 123 -3.06 14.98 -2.36
C GLY A 123 -2.93 13.53 -2.81
N ARG A 124 -3.47 13.21 -4.00
CA ARG A 124 -3.51 11.85 -4.58
C ARG A 124 -2.15 11.14 -4.64
N THR A 125 -1.06 11.87 -4.82
CA THR A 125 0.31 11.32 -4.93
C THR A 125 0.92 10.91 -3.60
N ARG A 126 0.23 11.13 -2.47
CA ARG A 126 0.76 10.81 -1.14
C ARG A 126 0.66 9.34 -0.77
N VAL A 127 -0.22 8.59 -1.43
CA VAL A 127 -0.34 7.15 -1.26
C VAL A 127 -0.36 6.50 -2.63
N SER A 128 0.42 5.45 -2.79
CA SER A 128 0.32 4.54 -3.94
C SER A 128 0.22 3.11 -3.44
N LEU A 129 -0.69 2.35 -4.03
CA LEU A 129 -0.92 0.93 -3.78
C LEU A 129 -0.58 0.19 -5.08
N GLN A 130 0.46 -0.62 -5.04
CA GLN A 130 1.03 -1.24 -6.22
C GLN A 130 0.95 -2.76 -6.09
N PHE A 131 0.06 -3.37 -6.85
CA PHE A 131 -0.13 -4.82 -6.88
C PHE A 131 0.82 -5.45 -7.90
N ALA A 132 1.83 -6.15 -7.39
CA ALA A 132 2.73 -6.98 -8.19
C ALA A 132 2.14 -8.39 -8.28
N LYS A 133 1.50 -8.69 -9.42
CA LYS A 133 0.83 -9.96 -9.69
C LYS A 133 1.85 -11.05 -10.04
N PHE A 134 1.81 -12.18 -9.36
CA PHE A 134 2.49 -13.41 -9.81
C PHE A 134 1.50 -14.51 -10.18
N GLY A 135 1.85 -15.32 -11.17
CA GLY A 135 0.98 -16.37 -11.69
C GLY A 135 -0.18 -15.87 -12.56
N ASP A 136 -0.88 -16.82 -13.18
CA ASP A 136 -1.86 -16.57 -14.24
C ASP A 136 -3.26 -17.09 -13.93
N HIS A 137 -3.60 -17.20 -12.65
CA HIS A 137 -4.93 -17.68 -12.28
C HIS A 137 -6.00 -16.68 -12.72
N PRO A 138 -7.01 -17.08 -13.53
CA PRO A 138 -7.94 -16.14 -14.17
C PRO A 138 -8.76 -15.32 -13.16
N VAL A 139 -9.22 -15.96 -12.08
CA VAL A 139 -9.95 -15.27 -11.00
C VAL A 139 -9.07 -14.23 -10.30
N GLY A 140 -7.78 -14.52 -10.10
CA GLY A 140 -6.87 -13.59 -9.44
C GLY A 140 -6.55 -12.39 -10.35
N ALA A 141 -6.34 -12.65 -11.64
CA ALA A 141 -6.17 -11.61 -12.64
C ALA A 141 -7.40 -10.68 -12.72
N GLN A 142 -8.60 -11.25 -12.78
CA GLN A 142 -9.85 -10.48 -12.83
C GLN A 142 -10.05 -9.60 -11.59
N ARG A 143 -9.74 -10.12 -10.40
CA ARG A 143 -9.82 -9.36 -9.15
C ARG A 143 -8.90 -8.14 -9.16
N LEU A 144 -7.66 -8.34 -9.61
CA LEU A 144 -6.66 -7.28 -9.63
C LEU A 144 -6.94 -6.24 -10.70
N GLU A 145 -7.36 -6.66 -11.90
CA GLU A 145 -7.82 -5.77 -12.98
C GLU A 145 -8.99 -4.92 -12.49
N LYS A 146 -9.97 -5.53 -11.81
CA LYS A 146 -11.10 -4.80 -11.23
C LYS A 146 -10.69 -3.76 -10.19
N LEU A 147 -9.68 -4.04 -9.36
CA LEU A 147 -9.19 -3.07 -8.37
C LEU A 147 -8.49 -1.88 -9.04
N ASP A 148 -7.71 -2.14 -10.08
CA ASP A 148 -7.01 -1.12 -10.87
C ASP A 148 -8.02 -0.22 -11.60
N ASP A 149 -8.97 -0.83 -12.31
CA ASP A 149 -9.89 -0.15 -13.21
C ASP A 149 -11.07 0.53 -12.53
N ASP A 150 -11.64 -0.04 -11.47
CA ASP A 150 -12.97 0.36 -10.97
C ASP A 150 -12.92 1.25 -9.72
N ILE A 151 -11.79 1.29 -9.00
CA ILE A 151 -11.68 2.09 -7.76
C ILE A 151 -11.77 3.59 -8.04
N SER A 152 -11.10 4.07 -9.09
CA SER A 152 -11.15 5.46 -9.54
C SER A 152 -12.49 5.81 -10.21
N LYS A 153 -13.18 4.82 -10.81
CA LYS A 153 -14.51 4.99 -11.42
C LYS A 153 -15.66 5.05 -10.40
N THR A 154 -15.40 4.73 -9.13
CA THR A 154 -16.41 4.82 -8.07
C THR A 154 -16.75 6.29 -7.83
N ALA A 155 -18.05 6.63 -7.82
CA ALA A 155 -18.52 8.01 -7.71
C ALA A 155 -17.85 8.78 -6.57
N GLY A 156 -17.20 9.89 -6.91
CA GLY A 156 -16.45 10.75 -6.00
C GLY A 156 -14.96 10.43 -5.92
N ASN A 157 -14.45 9.30 -6.42
CA ASN A 157 -13.04 8.89 -6.39
C ASN A 157 -12.24 9.25 -7.66
N GLU A 158 -12.83 9.99 -8.60
CA GLU A 158 -12.30 10.17 -9.96
C GLU A 158 -10.89 10.79 -9.99
N ASP A 159 -10.58 11.64 -9.01
CA ASP A 159 -9.28 12.30 -8.88
C ASP A 159 -8.23 11.50 -8.07
N TYR A 160 -8.61 10.34 -7.52
CA TYR A 160 -7.80 9.53 -6.61
C TYR A 160 -7.51 8.14 -7.20
N ASP A 161 -6.80 8.16 -8.31
CA ASP A 161 -6.18 6.98 -8.89
C ASP A 161 -4.88 6.66 -8.14
N ILE A 162 -4.99 5.81 -7.11
CA ILE A 162 -3.88 5.44 -6.21
C ILE A 162 -3.53 3.96 -6.29
N VAL A 163 -4.22 3.19 -7.13
CA VAL A 163 -4.05 1.75 -7.30
C VAL A 163 -3.44 1.50 -8.67
N ASP A 164 -2.41 0.66 -8.75
CA ASP A 164 -1.87 0.16 -10.01
C ASP A 164 -1.66 -1.35 -9.89
N CYS A 165 -1.90 -2.10 -10.98
CA CYS A 165 -1.59 -3.52 -11.05
C CYS A 165 -0.65 -3.82 -12.24
N LYS A 166 0.42 -4.57 -11.97
CA LYS A 166 1.33 -5.08 -13.00
C LYS A 166 1.77 -6.51 -12.73
N PRO A 167 1.88 -7.36 -13.76
CA PRO A 167 2.44 -8.69 -13.62
C PRO A 167 3.96 -8.61 -13.38
N ILE A 168 4.50 -9.50 -12.53
CA ILE A 168 5.91 -9.48 -12.11
C ILE A 168 6.89 -9.85 -13.23
N ASP A 169 6.41 -10.59 -14.22
CA ASP A 169 7.14 -10.96 -15.45
C ASP A 169 7.01 -9.90 -16.56
N GLY A 170 6.20 -8.85 -16.33
CA GLY A 170 6.11 -7.67 -17.18
C GLY A 170 7.18 -6.62 -16.86
N ASP A 171 6.90 -5.37 -17.26
CA ASP A 171 7.76 -4.23 -16.94
C ASP A 171 7.57 -3.77 -15.49
N ILE A 172 8.22 -4.47 -14.56
CA ILE A 172 8.17 -4.19 -13.12
C ILE A 172 8.74 -2.80 -12.75
N TRP A 173 9.53 -2.19 -13.64
CA TRP A 173 10.08 -0.86 -13.39
C TRP A 173 9.01 0.23 -13.43
N GLN A 174 7.95 0.05 -14.22
CA GLN A 174 6.81 0.97 -14.24
C GLN A 174 6.11 1.02 -12.89
N LEU A 175 6.05 -0.11 -12.20
CA LEU A 175 5.48 -0.21 -10.86
C LEU A 175 6.39 0.55 -9.86
N LEU A 176 7.69 0.24 -9.83
CA LEU A 176 8.65 0.83 -8.88
C LEU A 176 8.88 2.33 -9.04
N ILE A 177 8.82 2.84 -10.26
CA ILE A 177 9.11 4.25 -10.55
C ILE A 177 7.82 5.08 -10.52
N GLY A 178 6.65 4.44 -10.65
CA GLY A 178 5.42 5.11 -11.06
C GLY A 178 5.57 5.69 -12.47
N SER A 179 4.49 6.21 -13.04
CA SER A 179 4.54 6.95 -14.31
C SER A 179 5.33 8.26 -14.13
N THR A 180 6.66 8.20 -14.13
CA THR A 180 7.54 9.37 -14.30
C THR A 180 7.86 9.60 -15.78
N SER A 181 7.22 8.87 -16.70
CA SER A 181 7.21 9.23 -18.10
C SER A 181 6.30 10.45 -18.28
N LEU A 182 6.94 11.60 -18.49
CA LEU A 182 6.40 12.76 -19.21
C LEU A 182 5.94 12.31 -20.61
N SER A 183 4.82 11.61 -20.68
CA SER A 183 4.14 11.30 -21.94
C SER A 183 2.69 10.94 -21.64
N ASN A 184 1.92 11.97 -21.30
CA ASN A 184 0.65 12.34 -21.93
C ASN A 184 0.06 13.53 -21.16
N ASP A 185 0.57 14.73 -21.49
CA ASP A 185 -0.26 15.93 -21.53
C ASP A 185 -1.11 15.91 -22.82
#